data_AF-A0A1Z8PWX2-F1
#
_entry.id   AF-A0A1Z8PWX2-F1
#
_cell.length_a   1.000
_cell.length_b   1.000
_cell.length_c   1.000
_cell.angle_alpha   90.00
_cell.angle_beta   90.00
_cell.angle_gamma   90.00
#
_symmetry.space_group_name_H-M   'P 1'
#
loop_
_entity.id
_entity.type
_entity.pdbx_description
1 polymer ?
#
loop_
_entity_poly.entity_id
_entity_poly.type
_entity_poly.pdbx_seq_one_letter_code
_entity_poly.pdbx_strand_id
1 'polypeptide(L)'
;MTNIIQKALEVGKRVPVFPCNSQKRPACRNGFKAATQDPEEIERLFSSPSASLIGMPTGTLSGVSVIDIDVHGDKKGEEWRQENASLLGDTRVARTKSGGYHFYYLHEDGIRNSQGIDGCVDIRGEGGYVIHPVSDGYKWLNEEPIAPFPDLFRKKPKTAELYLASPSTLSSSEMCQLRDSYEGHGWNRIVSTICYNAVEHGWSDTQIRDFLAPICDGGANDADLTPILKSVRKKVRIQDNGDTSPIPIPKKPRLPLARLGLIDIDKIKPRELVYGQDYLAGVFSLTVASGGVGKSMLVIFEACDMANQGKTVLLMMLEDDTSEVKRRIMACNIHHGLDPDKVGDNLIILTAEAKLTIAGMEHTKPVALDADLLRASIKEYQPSAVIIDPLVRTHEMSENDNVQMNFVAMQFASIARQFNTSLM
;
A
#
# COMPACT_ATOMS: atom_id res chain seq x y z
N MET A 1 -28.02 -30.80 19.96
CA MET A 1 -27.55 -29.46 19.54
C MET A 1 -28.77 -28.57 19.32
N THR A 2 -28.73 -27.31 19.76
CA THR A 2 -29.79 -26.34 19.45
C THR A 2 -29.84 -26.05 17.95
N ASN A 3 -31.02 -25.72 17.42
CA ASN A 3 -31.24 -25.44 15.98
C ASN A 3 -30.25 -24.39 15.42
N ILE A 4 -29.89 -23.38 16.23
CA ILE A 4 -28.96 -22.32 15.81
C ILE A 4 -27.51 -22.80 15.64
N ILE A 5 -27.04 -23.72 16.48
CA ILE A 5 -25.67 -24.25 16.38
C ILE A 5 -25.51 -25.02 15.07
N GLN A 6 -26.48 -25.88 14.73
CA GLN A 6 -26.45 -26.62 13.47
C GLN A 6 -26.46 -25.69 12.25
N LYS A 7 -27.31 -24.66 12.27
CA LYS A 7 -27.32 -23.62 11.24
C LYS A 7 -25.97 -22.89 11.14
N ALA A 8 -25.36 -22.54 12.27
CA ALA A 8 -24.07 -21.86 12.30
C ALA A 8 -22.93 -22.73 11.75
N LEU A 9 -22.91 -24.03 12.09
CA LEU A 9 -21.96 -25.00 11.55
C LEU A 9 -22.06 -25.13 10.03
N GLU A 10 -23.28 -25.19 9.49
CA GLU A 10 -23.47 -25.25 8.03
C GLU A 10 -22.96 -23.99 7.31
N VAL A 11 -23.17 -22.81 7.89
CA VAL A 11 -22.65 -21.55 7.34
C VAL A 11 -21.12 -21.47 7.48
N GLY A 12 -20.60 -21.91 8.64
CA GLY A 12 -19.18 -21.94 8.99
C GLY A 12 -18.29 -22.71 8.00
N LYS A 13 -18.87 -23.69 7.29
CA LYS A 13 -18.18 -24.43 6.21
C LYS A 13 -17.70 -23.53 5.08
N ARG A 14 -18.29 -22.34 4.90
CA ARG A 14 -17.99 -21.44 3.78
C ARG A 14 -17.44 -20.08 4.21
N VAL A 15 -17.93 -19.55 5.32
CA VAL A 15 -17.58 -18.20 5.79
C VAL A 15 -17.46 -18.18 7.31
N PRO A 16 -16.59 -17.35 7.89
CA PRO A 16 -16.49 -17.23 9.34
C PRO A 16 -17.78 -16.68 9.95
N VAL A 17 -18.19 -17.20 11.10
CA VAL A 17 -19.44 -16.83 11.78
C VAL A 17 -19.22 -16.54 13.27
N PHE A 18 -20.11 -15.73 13.84
CA PHE A 18 -20.15 -15.43 15.28
C PHE A 18 -21.60 -15.24 15.76
N PRO A 19 -21.90 -15.47 17.05
CA PRO A 19 -23.25 -15.34 17.56
C PRO A 19 -23.66 -13.87 17.73
N CYS A 20 -24.90 -13.56 17.38
CA CYS A 20 -25.56 -12.27 17.63
C CYS A 20 -26.83 -12.47 18.47
N ASN A 21 -27.21 -11.45 19.23
CA ASN A 21 -28.47 -11.40 19.98
C ASN A 21 -29.64 -10.90 19.11
N SER A 22 -30.84 -10.83 19.68
CA SER A 22 -32.08 -10.49 18.96
C SER A 22 -32.09 -9.03 18.45
N GLN A 23 -31.20 -8.19 18.98
CA GLN A 23 -30.98 -6.80 18.61
C GLN A 23 -29.86 -6.65 17.56
N LYS A 24 -29.45 -7.75 16.92
CA LYS A 24 -28.41 -7.82 15.89
C LYS A 24 -27.01 -7.41 16.39
N ARG A 25 -26.75 -7.48 17.70
CA ARG A 25 -25.44 -7.16 18.30
C ARG A 25 -24.67 -8.44 18.62
N PRO A 26 -23.32 -8.46 18.52
CA PRO A 26 -22.52 -9.62 18.88
C PRO A 26 -22.79 -10.09 20.32
N ALA A 27 -22.94 -11.40 20.50
CA ALA A 27 -23.22 -12.06 21.77
C ALA A 27 -22.01 -12.84 22.33
N CYS A 28 -20.80 -12.47 21.90
CA CYS A 28 -19.53 -13.11 22.24
C CYS A 28 -18.48 -12.09 22.71
N ARG A 29 -17.49 -12.57 23.48
CA ARG A 29 -16.30 -11.79 23.84
C ARG A 29 -15.54 -11.38 22.57
N ASN A 30 -14.99 -10.17 22.52
CA ASN A 30 -14.34 -9.57 21.34
C ASN A 30 -15.27 -9.20 20.16
N GLY A 31 -16.59 -9.35 20.31
CA GLY A 31 -17.57 -8.94 19.31
C GLY A 31 -17.44 -9.70 17.99
N PHE A 32 -17.67 -9.02 16.86
CA PHE A 32 -17.60 -9.64 15.53
C PHE A 32 -16.19 -10.14 15.15
N LYS A 33 -15.14 -9.70 15.87
CA LYS A 33 -13.76 -10.19 15.67
C LYS A 33 -13.55 -11.62 16.18
N ALA A 34 -14.53 -12.20 16.87
CA ALA A 34 -14.52 -13.61 17.27
C ALA A 34 -15.06 -14.55 16.17
N ALA A 35 -15.29 -14.05 14.95
CA ALA A 35 -15.78 -14.87 13.86
C ALA A 35 -14.79 -16.00 13.52
N THR A 36 -15.30 -17.21 13.34
CA THR A 36 -14.49 -18.40 13.10
C THR A 36 -15.17 -19.36 12.13
N GLN A 37 -14.38 -20.23 11.49
CA GLN A 37 -14.85 -21.40 10.71
C GLN A 37 -14.56 -22.72 11.43
N ASP A 38 -13.86 -22.70 12.56
CA ASP A 38 -13.56 -23.88 13.37
C ASP A 38 -14.84 -24.42 14.01
N PRO A 39 -15.28 -25.66 13.68
CA PRO A 39 -16.50 -26.24 14.22
C PRO A 39 -16.58 -26.26 15.75
N GLU A 40 -15.47 -26.56 16.44
CA GLU A 40 -15.45 -26.64 17.90
C GLU A 40 -15.67 -25.26 18.53
N GLU A 41 -15.03 -24.24 17.96
CA GLU A 41 -15.17 -22.85 18.40
C GLU A 41 -16.56 -22.30 18.06
N ILE A 42 -17.15 -22.68 16.91
CA ILE A 42 -18.54 -22.35 16.57
C ILE A 42 -19.49 -22.92 17.62
N GLU A 43 -19.38 -24.22 17.96
CA GLU A 43 -20.22 -24.83 18.98
C GLU A 43 -20.07 -24.12 20.33
N ARG A 44 -18.84 -23.80 20.72
CA ARG A 44 -18.55 -23.09 21.97
C ARG A 44 -19.17 -21.69 22.00
N LEU A 45 -19.00 -20.90 20.93
CA LEU A 45 -19.52 -19.53 20.85
C LEU A 45 -21.05 -19.50 20.82
N PHE A 46 -21.68 -20.38 20.05
CA PHE A 46 -23.14 -20.42 19.89
C PHE A 46 -23.88 -21.14 21.03
N SER A 47 -23.16 -21.72 21.99
CA SER A 47 -23.74 -22.25 23.24
C SER A 47 -24.19 -21.16 24.22
N SER A 48 -23.89 -19.89 23.93
CA SER A 48 -24.35 -18.74 24.73
C SER A 48 -25.89 -18.63 24.74
N PRO A 49 -26.55 -18.45 25.90
CA PRO A 49 -28.01 -18.26 25.97
C PRO A 49 -28.52 -17.03 25.19
N SER A 50 -27.63 -16.07 24.93
CA SER A 50 -27.93 -14.85 24.18
C SER A 50 -27.75 -14.99 22.66
N ALA A 51 -27.29 -16.15 22.17
CA ALA A 51 -27.11 -16.43 20.75
C ALA A 51 -28.47 -16.73 20.09
N SER A 52 -28.98 -15.78 19.32
CA SER A 52 -30.26 -15.92 18.60
C SER A 52 -30.16 -15.69 17.09
N LEU A 53 -29.07 -15.09 16.61
CA LEU A 53 -28.80 -14.81 15.20
C LEU A 53 -27.36 -15.18 14.87
N ILE A 54 -27.09 -15.44 13.59
CA ILE A 54 -25.76 -15.76 13.07
C ILE A 54 -25.20 -14.51 12.38
N GLY A 55 -24.16 -13.92 12.95
CA GLY A 55 -23.39 -12.85 12.33
C GLY A 55 -22.32 -13.40 11.40
N MET A 56 -22.06 -12.68 10.31
CA MET A 56 -21.00 -12.97 9.34
C MET A 56 -20.24 -11.66 9.09
N PRO A 57 -18.90 -11.60 9.28
CA PRO A 57 -18.13 -10.41 8.97
C PRO A 57 -18.18 -10.14 7.46
N THR A 58 -18.10 -8.88 7.07
CA THR A 58 -17.90 -8.45 5.68
C THR A 58 -16.44 -8.04 5.50
N GLY A 59 -15.98 -7.95 4.25
CA GLY A 59 -14.58 -7.67 3.95
C GLY A 59 -13.79 -8.91 3.55
N THR A 60 -12.47 -8.81 3.63
CA THR A 60 -11.53 -9.85 3.20
C THR A 60 -11.81 -11.20 3.87
N LEU A 61 -12.22 -11.21 5.15
CA LEU A 61 -12.47 -12.44 5.91
C LEU A 61 -13.57 -13.34 5.33
N SER A 62 -14.61 -12.76 4.71
CA SER A 62 -15.69 -13.53 4.09
C SER A 62 -15.70 -13.41 2.57
N GLY A 63 -14.77 -12.63 1.99
CA GLY A 63 -14.72 -12.35 0.55
C GLY A 63 -15.93 -11.59 0.01
N VAL A 64 -16.75 -10.99 0.87
CA VAL A 64 -17.99 -10.30 0.45
C VAL A 64 -18.17 -8.92 1.09
N SER A 65 -18.70 -7.99 0.29
CA SER A 65 -19.24 -6.70 0.71
C SER A 65 -20.75 -6.69 0.50
N VAL A 66 -21.49 -5.93 1.31
CA VAL A 66 -22.95 -5.87 1.23
C VAL A 66 -23.45 -4.44 1.10
N ILE A 67 -24.39 -4.21 0.18
CA ILE A 67 -25.23 -3.02 0.16
C ILE A 67 -26.51 -3.34 0.94
N ASP A 68 -26.71 -2.63 2.06
CA ASP A 68 -27.80 -2.80 3.01
C ASP A 68 -28.82 -1.68 2.82
N ILE A 69 -29.99 -2.02 2.29
CA ILE A 69 -31.08 -1.09 1.98
C ILE A 69 -32.14 -1.20 3.07
N ASP A 70 -32.31 -0.12 3.82
CA ASP A 70 -33.24 -0.03 4.93
C ASP A 70 -34.60 0.55 4.48
N VAL A 71 -35.67 -0.14 4.85
CA VAL A 71 -37.06 0.22 4.51
C VAL A 71 -37.90 0.52 5.76
N HIS A 72 -37.26 0.60 6.93
CA HIS A 72 -37.96 0.80 8.20
C HIS A 72 -38.07 2.28 8.59
N GLY A 73 -39.18 2.67 9.23
CA GLY A 73 -39.48 4.05 9.63
C GLY A 73 -39.86 4.93 8.42
N ASP A 74 -39.34 6.15 8.37
CA ASP A 74 -39.58 7.12 7.29
C ASP A 74 -38.68 6.90 6.05
N LYS A 75 -37.93 5.78 6.01
CA LYS A 75 -36.96 5.50 4.95
C LYS A 75 -37.62 4.89 3.72
N LYS A 76 -37.36 5.49 2.55
CA LYS A 76 -37.91 5.10 1.24
C LYS A 76 -37.08 4.03 0.51
N GLY A 77 -36.51 3.06 1.23
CA GLY A 77 -35.58 2.09 0.64
C GLY A 77 -36.16 1.20 -0.47
N GLU A 78 -37.47 0.91 -0.43
CA GLU A 78 -38.13 0.12 -1.49
C GLU A 78 -38.27 0.93 -2.79
N GLU A 79 -38.69 2.20 -2.70
CA GLU A 79 -38.73 3.14 -3.84
C GLU A 79 -37.32 3.31 -4.41
N TRP A 80 -36.34 3.57 -3.55
CA TRP A 80 -34.94 3.72 -3.95
C TRP A 80 -34.41 2.48 -4.67
N ARG A 81 -34.70 1.26 -4.17
CA ARG A 81 -34.27 0.01 -4.82
C ARG A 81 -34.87 -0.12 -6.23
N GLN A 82 -36.12 0.26 -6.42
CA GLN A 82 -36.80 0.18 -7.71
C GLN A 82 -36.23 1.20 -8.70
N GLU A 83 -36.03 2.44 -8.27
CA GLU A 83 -35.45 3.51 -9.08
C GLU A 83 -33.99 3.22 -9.45
N ASN A 84 -33.24 2.55 -8.57
CA ASN A 84 -31.82 2.25 -8.72
C ASN A 84 -31.53 0.78 -9.05
N ALA A 85 -32.53 0.03 -9.53
CA ALA A 85 -32.38 -1.41 -9.81
C ALA A 85 -31.23 -1.70 -10.79
N SER A 86 -31.06 -0.85 -11.81
CA SER A 86 -29.95 -0.94 -12.76
C SER A 86 -28.57 -0.73 -12.12
N LEU A 87 -28.49 0.05 -11.03
CA LEU A 87 -27.25 0.31 -10.30
C LEU A 87 -26.82 -0.86 -9.42
N LEU A 88 -27.80 -1.58 -8.88
CA LEU A 88 -27.57 -2.74 -8.02
C LEU A 88 -27.15 -3.96 -8.83
N GLY A 89 -27.61 -4.07 -10.08
CA GLY A 89 -27.33 -5.19 -10.98
C GLY A 89 -27.90 -6.52 -10.46
N ASP A 90 -27.61 -7.59 -11.19
CA ASP A 90 -28.03 -8.94 -10.83
C ASP A 90 -26.99 -9.59 -9.93
N THR A 91 -27.33 -9.74 -8.65
CA THR A 91 -26.48 -10.40 -7.65
C THR A 91 -27.31 -11.16 -6.62
N ARG A 92 -26.65 -11.90 -5.73
CA ARG A 92 -27.27 -12.60 -4.60
C ARG A 92 -27.94 -11.60 -3.63
N VAL A 93 -29.24 -11.78 -3.37
CA VAL A 93 -30.04 -10.88 -2.51
C VAL A 93 -30.68 -11.62 -1.35
N ALA A 94 -30.65 -11.02 -0.16
CA ALA A 94 -31.41 -11.49 1.00
C ALA A 94 -32.37 -10.42 1.52
N ARG A 95 -33.50 -10.88 2.07
CA ARG A 95 -34.44 -10.06 2.81
C ARG A 95 -34.08 -10.02 4.28
N THR A 96 -34.10 -8.83 4.88
CA THR A 96 -33.81 -8.64 6.31
C THR A 96 -35.06 -8.79 7.17
N LYS A 97 -34.87 -9.05 8.46
CA LYS A 97 -35.97 -9.13 9.45
C LYS A 97 -36.83 -7.88 9.52
N SER A 98 -36.25 -6.72 9.20
CA SER A 98 -36.95 -5.42 9.23
C SER A 98 -37.69 -5.12 7.92
N GLY A 99 -37.63 -6.03 6.93
CA GLY A 99 -38.28 -5.88 5.63
C GLY A 99 -37.35 -5.39 4.50
N GLY A 100 -36.14 -4.92 4.83
CA GLY A 100 -35.16 -4.37 3.88
C GLY A 100 -34.37 -5.45 3.13
N TYR A 101 -33.27 -5.04 2.50
CA TYR A 101 -32.52 -5.87 1.57
C TYR A 101 -31.01 -5.84 1.83
N HIS A 102 -30.36 -6.99 1.72
CA HIS A 102 -28.92 -7.12 1.60
C HIS A 102 -28.57 -7.61 0.20
N PHE A 103 -27.86 -6.81 -0.58
CA PHE A 103 -27.28 -7.19 -1.86
C PHE A 103 -25.81 -7.54 -1.63
N TYR A 104 -25.44 -8.79 -1.90
CA TYR A 104 -24.10 -9.31 -1.65
C TYR A 104 -23.24 -9.19 -2.91
N TYR A 105 -21.99 -8.78 -2.76
CA TYR A 105 -21.04 -8.62 -3.85
C TYR A 105 -19.67 -9.16 -3.43
N LEU A 106 -18.81 -9.48 -4.40
CA LEU A 106 -17.42 -9.84 -4.15
C LEU A 106 -16.71 -8.68 -3.46
N HIS A 107 -15.94 -8.99 -2.42
CA HIS A 107 -15.10 -7.99 -1.78
C HIS A 107 -13.87 -7.69 -2.62
N GLU A 108 -13.52 -6.42 -2.68
CA GLU A 108 -12.32 -5.89 -3.31
C GLU A 108 -11.67 -4.90 -2.36
N ASP A 109 -10.34 -4.78 -2.45
CA ASP A 109 -9.57 -3.86 -1.62
C ASP A 109 -10.06 -2.41 -1.76
N GLY A 110 -10.20 -1.73 -0.62
CA GLY A 110 -10.65 -0.33 -0.56
C GLY A 110 -12.14 -0.15 -0.28
N ILE A 111 -12.96 -1.20 -0.34
CA ILE A 111 -14.38 -1.11 0.05
C ILE A 111 -14.48 -1.08 1.58
N ARG A 112 -14.88 0.07 2.14
CA ARG A 112 -15.06 0.27 3.58
C ARG A 112 -16.52 0.53 3.95
N ASN A 113 -16.83 0.41 5.23
CA ASN A 113 -18.14 0.77 5.76
C ASN A 113 -18.51 2.22 5.43
N SER A 114 -19.75 2.43 4.98
CA SER A 114 -20.35 3.74 4.73
C SER A 114 -21.82 3.69 5.16
N GLN A 115 -22.39 4.82 5.59
CA GLN A 115 -23.78 4.85 6.07
C GLN A 115 -24.53 6.05 5.49
N GLY A 116 -25.83 5.90 5.29
CA GLY A 116 -26.75 6.98 4.96
C GLY A 116 -26.65 7.52 3.53
N ILE A 117 -26.21 6.69 2.57
CA ILE A 117 -26.32 7.03 1.14
C ILE A 117 -27.82 7.15 0.81
N ASP A 118 -28.21 8.31 0.30
CA ASP A 118 -29.61 8.71 0.04
C ASP A 118 -30.55 8.43 1.22
N GLY A 119 -30.03 8.50 2.45
CA GLY A 119 -30.78 8.32 3.70
C GLY A 119 -31.24 6.89 4.00
N CYS A 120 -31.09 5.94 3.08
CA CYS A 120 -31.63 4.58 3.22
C CYS A 120 -30.65 3.45 2.86
N VAL A 121 -29.44 3.77 2.38
CA VAL A 121 -28.46 2.78 1.94
C VAL A 121 -27.18 2.85 2.76
N ASP A 122 -26.77 1.70 3.30
CA ASP A 122 -25.50 1.49 3.99
C ASP A 122 -24.61 0.53 3.19
N ILE A 123 -23.29 0.73 3.24
CA ILE A 123 -22.29 -0.22 2.72
C ILE A 123 -21.64 -0.92 3.91
N ARG A 124 -21.65 -2.24 3.90
CA ARG A 124 -20.94 -3.11 4.83
C ARG A 124 -19.74 -3.73 4.11
N GLY A 125 -18.57 -3.10 4.29
CA GLY A 125 -17.31 -3.49 3.67
C GLY A 125 -16.33 -4.01 4.71
N GLU A 126 -15.04 -3.69 4.55
CA GLU A 126 -13.99 -4.08 5.49
C GLU A 126 -14.27 -3.60 6.92
N GLY A 127 -14.08 -4.48 7.90
CA GLY A 127 -14.36 -4.24 9.31
C GLY A 127 -15.85 -4.11 9.68
N GLY A 128 -16.76 -4.52 8.79
CA GLY A 128 -18.21 -4.59 9.01
C GLY A 128 -18.71 -6.01 9.27
N TYR A 129 -20.02 -6.16 9.48
CA TYR A 129 -20.69 -7.45 9.50
C TYR A 129 -22.17 -7.31 9.12
N VAL A 130 -22.77 -8.44 8.74
CA VAL A 130 -24.21 -8.58 8.50
C VAL A 130 -24.76 -9.79 9.26
N ILE A 131 -26.08 -9.85 9.44
CA ILE A 131 -26.75 -11.08 9.88
C ILE A 131 -26.93 -11.99 8.68
N HIS A 132 -26.48 -13.24 8.79
CA HIS A 132 -26.53 -14.22 7.72
C HIS A 132 -27.98 -14.67 7.44
N PRO A 133 -28.40 -14.88 6.17
CA PRO A 133 -29.81 -15.13 5.84
C PRO A 133 -30.42 -16.45 6.31
N VAL A 134 -29.60 -17.36 6.85
CA VAL A 134 -30.06 -18.59 7.51
C VAL A 134 -30.65 -18.31 8.91
N SER A 135 -30.36 -17.12 9.47
CA SER A 135 -30.89 -16.66 10.75
C SER A 135 -32.41 -16.42 10.68
N ASP A 136 -33.09 -16.58 11.81
CA ASP A 136 -34.55 -16.44 11.86
C ASP A 136 -34.99 -15.01 11.51
N GLY A 137 -35.98 -14.90 10.63
CA GLY A 137 -36.48 -13.63 10.09
C GLY A 137 -35.71 -13.09 8.88
N TYR A 138 -34.66 -13.78 8.43
CA TYR A 138 -33.96 -13.49 7.18
C TYR A 138 -34.20 -14.60 6.17
N LYS A 139 -34.05 -14.31 4.87
CA LYS A 139 -34.10 -15.32 3.82
C LYS A 139 -33.41 -14.85 2.54
N TRP A 140 -32.80 -15.78 1.81
CA TRP A 140 -32.41 -15.54 0.43
C TRP A 140 -33.65 -15.30 -0.44
N LEU A 141 -33.57 -14.36 -1.38
CA LEU A 141 -34.65 -14.04 -2.32
C LEU A 141 -34.41 -14.61 -3.72
N ASN A 142 -33.16 -14.94 -4.05
CA ASN A 142 -32.75 -15.51 -5.33
C ASN A 142 -31.54 -16.45 -5.14
N GLU A 143 -31.15 -17.12 -6.23
CA GLU A 143 -30.00 -18.03 -6.28
C GLU A 143 -28.88 -17.51 -7.20
N GLU A 144 -28.91 -16.22 -7.54
CA GLU A 144 -27.91 -15.58 -8.41
C GLU A 144 -26.48 -15.71 -7.84
N PRO A 145 -25.46 -15.78 -8.70
CA PRO A 145 -24.07 -15.70 -8.25
C PRO A 145 -23.79 -14.34 -7.60
N ILE A 146 -22.77 -14.30 -6.74
CA ILE A 146 -22.29 -13.04 -6.15
C ILE A 146 -21.52 -12.28 -7.24
N ALA A 147 -22.01 -11.10 -7.62
CA ALA A 147 -21.42 -10.24 -8.65
C ALA A 147 -20.26 -9.38 -8.11
N PRO A 148 -19.42 -8.78 -8.98
CA PRO A 148 -18.46 -7.75 -8.60
C PRO A 148 -19.13 -6.53 -7.94
N PHE A 149 -18.42 -5.84 -7.05
CA PHE A 149 -18.98 -4.68 -6.36
C PHE A 149 -19.23 -3.51 -7.33
N PRO A 150 -20.40 -2.85 -7.33
CA PRO A 150 -20.70 -1.86 -8.37
C PRO A 150 -19.86 -0.59 -8.22
N ASP A 151 -19.29 -0.14 -9.35
CA ASP A 151 -18.39 1.03 -9.44
C ASP A 151 -18.97 2.30 -8.82
N LEU A 152 -20.28 2.51 -8.96
CA LEU A 152 -20.96 3.73 -8.53
C LEU A 152 -21.02 3.87 -7.01
N PHE A 153 -20.94 2.76 -6.25
CA PHE A 153 -20.87 2.77 -4.79
C PHE A 153 -19.43 2.75 -4.27
N ARG A 154 -18.43 2.64 -5.16
CA ARG A 154 -17.04 2.88 -4.78
C ARG A 154 -16.94 4.35 -4.37
N LYS A 155 -16.32 4.63 -3.23
CA LYS A 155 -15.90 6.00 -2.94
C LYS A 155 -14.93 6.39 -4.06
N LYS A 156 -15.39 7.25 -4.97
CA LYS A 156 -14.48 7.91 -5.90
C LYS A 156 -13.35 8.49 -5.03
N PRO A 157 -12.07 8.25 -5.34
CA PRO A 157 -10.99 8.94 -4.65
C PRO A 157 -11.36 10.41 -4.66
N LYS A 158 -11.32 11.04 -3.48
CA LYS A 158 -11.70 12.46 -3.39
C LYS A 158 -10.88 13.16 -4.46
N THR A 159 -11.51 13.90 -5.35
CA THR A 159 -10.81 14.59 -6.45
C THR A 159 -9.66 15.44 -5.90
N ALA A 160 -9.80 15.95 -4.67
CA ALA A 160 -8.72 16.55 -3.89
C ALA A 160 -7.48 15.64 -3.68
N GLU A 161 -7.61 14.34 -3.41
CA GLU A 161 -6.48 13.41 -3.27
C GLU A 161 -5.80 13.08 -4.62
N LEU A 162 -6.54 13.11 -5.74
CA LEU A 162 -5.96 12.91 -7.07
C LEU A 162 -5.22 14.14 -7.61
N TYR A 163 -5.72 15.35 -7.30
CA TYR A 163 -5.19 16.61 -7.82
C TYR A 163 -4.17 17.29 -6.90
N LEU A 164 -4.08 16.92 -5.61
CA LEU A 164 -3.22 17.59 -4.63
C LEU A 164 -1.98 16.79 -4.24
N ALA A 165 -1.65 15.71 -4.98
CA ALA A 165 -0.38 15.00 -4.81
C ALA A 165 0.84 15.89 -5.15
N SER A 166 0.64 16.99 -5.90
CA SER A 166 1.59 18.08 -6.10
C SER A 166 0.86 19.30 -6.69
N PRO A 167 0.68 20.41 -5.95
CA PRO A 167 0.06 21.66 -6.39
C PRO A 167 0.62 22.16 -7.72
N SER A 168 1.92 21.93 -7.94
CA SER A 168 2.62 22.23 -9.19
C SER A 168 1.97 21.61 -10.44
N THR A 169 1.25 20.50 -10.31
CA THR A 169 0.70 19.74 -11.45
C THR A 169 -0.63 20.25 -11.98
N LEU A 170 -1.31 21.13 -11.25
CA LEU A 170 -2.59 21.73 -11.64
C LEU A 170 -2.37 22.91 -12.59
N SER A 171 -2.92 22.84 -13.79
CA SER A 171 -2.94 23.97 -14.70
C SER A 171 -3.95 25.03 -14.26
N SER A 172 -3.78 26.28 -14.71
CA SER A 172 -4.76 27.35 -14.44
C SER A 172 -6.17 26.99 -14.93
N SER A 173 -6.30 26.24 -16.03
CA SER A 173 -7.62 25.80 -16.53
C SER A 173 -8.26 24.74 -15.65
N GLU A 174 -7.47 23.81 -15.09
CA GLU A 174 -7.95 22.78 -14.16
C GLU A 174 -8.39 23.40 -12.83
N MET A 175 -7.66 24.43 -12.36
CA MET A 175 -8.04 25.18 -11.16
C MET A 175 -9.35 25.97 -11.34
N CYS A 176 -9.56 26.62 -12.49
CA CYS A 176 -10.83 27.32 -12.75
C CYS A 176 -12.01 26.36 -12.85
N GLN A 177 -11.85 25.19 -13.50
CA GLN A 177 -12.90 24.17 -13.52
C GLN A 177 -13.22 23.64 -12.12
N LEU A 178 -12.21 23.47 -11.26
CA LEU A 178 -12.40 23.12 -9.85
C LEU A 178 -13.22 24.20 -9.13
N ARG A 179 -12.91 25.48 -9.31
CA ARG A 179 -13.68 26.59 -8.73
C ARG A 179 -15.14 26.55 -9.18
N ASP A 180 -15.40 26.39 -10.47
CA ASP A 180 -16.75 26.42 -11.04
C ASP A 180 -17.59 25.18 -10.65
N SER A 181 -16.93 24.07 -10.29
CA SER A 181 -17.60 22.82 -9.92
C SER A 181 -18.10 22.74 -8.47
N TYR A 182 -17.72 23.68 -7.60
CA TYR A 182 -18.10 23.66 -6.19
C TYR A 182 -19.05 24.81 -5.83
N GLU A 183 -20.22 24.47 -5.30
CA GLU A 183 -21.16 25.43 -4.70
C GLU A 183 -20.62 25.93 -3.35
N GLY A 184 -19.82 27.01 -3.35
CA GLY A 184 -19.51 27.91 -2.20
C GLY A 184 -18.93 27.32 -0.90
N HIS A 185 -19.61 26.37 -0.26
CA HIS A 185 -19.28 25.79 1.04
C HIS A 185 -18.04 24.88 1.04
N GLY A 186 -17.58 24.42 -0.14
CA GLY A 186 -16.36 23.61 -0.29
C GLY A 186 -15.09 24.41 -0.56
N TRP A 187 -15.22 25.69 -0.92
CA TRP A 187 -14.12 26.48 -1.50
C TRP A 187 -12.95 26.69 -0.54
N ASN A 188 -13.24 27.19 0.67
CA ASN A 188 -12.23 27.41 1.71
C ASN A 188 -11.47 26.13 2.07
N ARG A 189 -12.12 24.98 1.98
CA ARG A 189 -11.49 23.68 2.25
C ARG A 189 -10.52 23.31 1.13
N ILE A 190 -10.88 23.54 -0.14
CA ILE A 190 -10.02 23.26 -1.29
C ILE A 190 -8.78 24.15 -1.23
N VAL A 191 -8.98 25.46 -1.09
CA VAL A 191 -7.89 26.45 -0.96
C VAL A 191 -6.98 26.10 0.22
N SER A 192 -7.55 25.78 1.38
CA SER A 192 -6.77 25.34 2.55
C SER A 192 -5.94 24.09 2.25
N THR A 193 -6.50 23.11 1.53
CA THR A 193 -5.80 21.85 1.21
C THR A 193 -4.66 22.09 0.21
N ILE A 194 -4.85 22.94 -0.79
CA ILE A 194 -3.78 23.38 -1.70
C ILE A 194 -2.66 24.06 -0.90
N CYS A 195 -3.01 24.98 0.00
CA CYS A 195 -2.05 25.66 0.87
C CYS A 195 -1.28 24.67 1.77
N TYR A 196 -1.96 23.69 2.37
CA TYR A 196 -1.29 22.65 3.19
C TYR A 196 -0.18 21.96 2.41
N ASN A 197 -0.52 21.46 1.23
CA ASN A 197 0.43 20.70 0.43
C ASN A 197 1.57 21.60 -0.11
N ALA A 198 1.26 22.82 -0.55
CA ALA A 198 2.28 23.76 -1.02
C ALA A 198 3.28 24.15 0.08
N VAL A 199 2.81 24.35 1.31
CA VAL A 199 3.67 24.62 2.48
C VAL A 199 4.56 23.42 2.81
N GLU A 200 4.04 22.20 2.76
CA GLU A 200 4.85 20.97 2.94
C GLU A 200 5.93 20.81 1.86
N HIS A 201 5.68 21.32 0.65
CA HIS A 201 6.66 21.35 -0.45
C HIS A 201 7.58 22.58 -0.44
N GLY A 202 7.56 23.37 0.65
CA GLY A 202 8.51 24.45 0.87
C GLY A 202 8.22 25.75 0.10
N TRP A 203 7.02 25.92 -0.45
CA TRP A 203 6.66 27.15 -1.15
C TRP A 203 6.51 28.31 -0.17
N SER A 204 6.78 29.53 -0.63
CA SER A 204 6.55 30.76 0.11
C SER A 204 5.08 31.19 0.09
N ASP A 205 4.69 32.10 0.98
CA ASP A 205 3.34 32.67 0.97
C ASP A 205 3.08 33.45 -0.34
N THR A 206 4.10 34.11 -0.90
CA THR A 206 4.01 34.82 -2.18
C THR A 206 3.76 33.87 -3.35
N GLN A 207 4.51 32.77 -3.42
CA GLN A 207 4.35 31.74 -4.46
C GLN A 207 2.95 31.12 -4.42
N ILE A 208 2.44 30.81 -3.22
CA ILE A 208 1.09 30.25 -3.04
C ILE A 208 0.02 31.25 -3.48
N ARG A 209 0.18 32.54 -3.15
CA ARG A 209 -0.75 33.60 -3.58
C ARG A 209 -0.79 33.74 -5.09
N ASP A 210 0.37 33.80 -5.74
CA ASP A 210 0.46 33.92 -7.19
C ASP A 210 -0.15 32.70 -7.89
N PHE A 211 0.04 31.50 -7.33
CA PHE A 211 -0.54 30.27 -7.83
C PHE A 211 -2.08 30.26 -7.74
N LEU A 212 -2.64 30.73 -6.62
CA LEU A 212 -4.08 30.77 -6.37
C LEU A 212 -4.77 31.98 -7.01
N ALA A 213 -4.03 32.99 -7.48
CA ALA A 213 -4.57 34.21 -8.05
C ALA A 213 -5.67 34.01 -9.12
N PRO A 214 -5.56 33.05 -10.06
CA PRO A 214 -6.59 32.84 -11.09
C PRO A 214 -7.95 32.39 -10.54
N ILE A 215 -7.99 31.87 -9.31
CA ILE A 215 -9.20 31.29 -8.71
C ILE A 215 -9.70 32.07 -7.49
N CYS A 216 -9.01 33.13 -7.09
CA CYS A 216 -9.42 34.04 -6.02
C CYS A 216 -10.05 35.30 -6.60
N ASP A 217 -11.09 35.85 -5.97
CA ASP A 217 -11.79 37.05 -6.45
C ASP A 217 -10.88 38.29 -6.37
N GLY A 218 -10.03 38.36 -5.33
CA GLY A 218 -9.01 39.41 -5.18
C GLY A 218 -7.66 39.09 -5.83
N GLY A 219 -7.56 38.01 -6.61
CA GLY A 219 -6.29 37.53 -7.16
C GLY A 219 -5.28 37.15 -6.07
N ALA A 220 -3.99 37.43 -6.30
CA ALA A 220 -2.92 37.15 -5.32
C ALA A 220 -3.09 37.94 -3.99
N ASN A 221 -3.78 39.07 -4.06
CA ASN A 221 -4.01 39.97 -2.94
C ASN A 221 -5.35 39.71 -2.22
N ASP A 222 -6.00 38.59 -2.51
CA ASP A 222 -7.26 38.23 -1.87
C ASP A 222 -7.10 38.20 -0.34
N ALA A 223 -8.01 38.92 0.33
CA ALA A 223 -8.00 39.09 1.77
C ALA A 223 -8.17 37.75 2.51
N ASP A 224 -8.89 36.80 1.92
CA ASP A 224 -9.21 35.51 2.51
C ASP A 224 -7.98 34.58 2.57
N LEU A 225 -6.97 34.78 1.71
CA LEU A 225 -5.74 33.98 1.71
C LEU A 225 -4.89 34.22 2.97
N THR A 226 -4.92 35.43 3.52
CA THR A 226 -4.11 35.82 4.69
C THR A 226 -4.42 34.98 5.95
N PRO A 227 -5.69 34.87 6.41
CA PRO A 227 -6.01 34.03 7.55
C PRO A 227 -5.80 32.53 7.26
N ILE A 228 -6.00 32.08 6.02
CA ILE A 228 -5.79 30.67 5.62
C ILE A 228 -4.31 30.30 5.72
N LEU A 229 -3.41 31.07 5.08
CA LEU A 229 -1.97 30.82 5.10
C LEU A 229 -1.41 30.84 6.54
N LYS A 230 -1.83 31.82 7.35
CA LYS A 230 -1.44 31.89 8.77
C LYS A 230 -1.86 30.65 9.55
N SER A 231 -3.08 30.15 9.31
CA SER A 231 -3.60 28.94 9.95
C SER A 231 -2.85 27.68 9.50
N VAL A 232 -2.56 27.57 8.19
CA VAL A 232 -1.83 26.44 7.60
C VAL A 232 -0.39 26.40 8.10
N ARG A 233 0.37 27.50 8.00
CA ARG A 233 1.75 27.60 8.50
C ARG A 233 1.86 27.21 9.96
N LYS A 234 0.92 27.67 10.80
CA LYS A 234 0.85 27.29 12.22
C LYS A 234 0.66 25.79 12.42
N LYS A 235 -0.15 25.13 11.59
CA LYS A 235 -0.39 23.68 11.71
C LYS A 235 0.74 22.83 11.15
N VAL A 236 1.33 23.21 10.00
CA VAL A 236 2.43 22.47 9.36
C VAL A 236 3.77 22.72 10.05
N ARG A 237 3.91 23.84 10.77
CA ARG A 237 5.14 24.25 11.49
C ARG A 237 6.34 24.53 10.59
N ILE A 238 6.09 24.90 9.33
CA ILE A 238 7.09 25.40 8.38
C ILE A 238 6.90 26.91 8.27
N GLN A 239 7.97 27.69 8.48
CA GLN A 239 7.92 29.15 8.32
C GLN A 239 7.96 29.55 6.85
N ASP A 240 7.42 30.72 6.54
CA ASP A 240 7.57 31.32 5.22
C ASP A 240 9.04 31.67 4.98
N ASN A 241 9.58 31.24 3.83
CA ASN A 241 10.97 31.48 3.44
C ASN A 241 11.12 32.78 2.62
N GLY A 242 10.02 33.44 2.26
CA GLY A 242 10.02 34.70 1.52
C GLY A 242 10.47 34.59 0.06
N ASP A 243 10.55 33.37 -0.50
CA ASP A 243 10.94 33.16 -1.89
C ASP A 243 9.93 33.80 -2.85
N THR A 244 10.38 34.70 -3.71
CA THR A 244 9.53 35.37 -4.71
C THR A 244 9.77 34.86 -6.13
N SER A 245 10.60 33.83 -6.30
CA SER A 245 10.87 33.24 -7.60
C SER A 245 9.62 32.51 -8.13
N PRO A 246 9.37 32.54 -9.46
CA PRO A 246 8.23 31.83 -10.04
C PRO A 246 8.29 30.34 -9.72
N ILE A 247 7.14 29.74 -9.39
CA ILE A 247 7.05 28.29 -9.17
C ILE A 247 7.51 27.58 -10.45
N PRO A 248 8.48 26.65 -10.36
CA PRO A 248 8.88 25.85 -11.50
C PRO A 248 7.68 25.07 -12.03
N ILE A 249 7.29 25.33 -13.29
CA ILE A 249 6.25 24.55 -13.96
C ILE A 249 6.78 23.11 -14.05
N PRO A 250 6.13 22.12 -13.43
CA PRO A 250 6.58 20.75 -13.57
C PRO A 250 6.40 20.36 -15.02
N LYS A 251 7.50 19.97 -15.66
CA LYS A 251 7.44 19.40 -17.00
C LYS A 251 6.59 18.13 -16.88
N LYS A 252 5.38 18.12 -17.47
CA LYS A 252 4.59 16.90 -17.58
C LYS A 252 5.52 15.82 -18.17
N PRO A 253 5.79 14.72 -17.44
CA PRO A 253 6.71 13.71 -17.93
C PRO A 253 6.14 13.17 -19.24
N ARG A 254 6.88 13.37 -20.33
CA ARG A 254 6.56 12.70 -21.59
C ARG A 254 7.13 11.30 -21.48
N LEU A 255 6.39 10.31 -21.96
CA LEU A 255 6.97 9.00 -22.19
C LEU A 255 8.21 9.20 -23.08
N PRO A 256 9.38 8.67 -22.70
CA PRO A 256 10.61 8.82 -23.48
C PRO A 256 10.56 7.88 -24.70
N LEU A 257 9.57 8.08 -25.56
CA LEU A 257 9.36 7.28 -26.74
C LEU A 257 10.35 7.74 -27.80
N ALA A 258 11.21 6.82 -28.22
CA ALA A 258 12.07 6.99 -29.38
C ALA A 258 11.70 5.93 -30.42
N ARG A 259 11.72 6.28 -31.71
CA ARG A 259 11.71 5.27 -32.76
C ARG A 259 13.02 4.50 -32.67
N LEU A 260 12.94 3.17 -32.69
CA LEU A 260 14.11 2.27 -32.59
C LEU A 260 15.21 2.63 -33.60
N GLY A 261 14.84 3.05 -34.82
CA GLY A 261 15.79 3.37 -35.88
C GLY A 261 16.52 2.12 -36.39
N LEU A 262 17.60 2.33 -37.16
CA LEU A 262 18.51 1.26 -37.55
C LEU A 262 19.41 0.94 -36.36
N ILE A 263 19.47 -0.35 -36.00
CA ILE A 263 20.39 -0.84 -34.97
C ILE A 263 21.73 -1.10 -35.63
N ASP A 264 22.75 -0.32 -35.27
CA ASP A 264 24.13 -0.55 -35.64
C ASP A 264 24.73 -1.58 -34.68
N ILE A 265 24.94 -2.81 -35.17
CA ILE A 265 25.41 -3.93 -34.34
C ILE A 265 26.77 -3.65 -33.71
N ASP A 266 27.62 -2.88 -34.40
CA ASP A 266 28.97 -2.56 -33.94
C ASP A 266 28.96 -1.53 -32.79
N LYS A 267 27.82 -0.89 -32.53
CA LYS A 267 27.60 0.05 -31.41
C LYS A 267 26.93 -0.58 -30.21
N ILE A 268 26.49 -1.84 -30.28
CA ILE A 268 25.90 -2.53 -29.13
C ILE A 268 27.02 -2.94 -28.18
N LYS A 269 27.06 -2.30 -27.00
CA LYS A 269 28.01 -2.70 -25.96
C LYS A 269 27.70 -4.12 -25.47
N PRO A 270 28.72 -4.98 -25.28
CA PRO A 270 28.55 -6.25 -24.56
C PRO A 270 27.98 -6.02 -23.16
N ARG A 271 27.31 -7.04 -22.61
CA ARG A 271 26.84 -6.99 -21.21
C ARG A 271 28.03 -6.80 -20.28
N GLU A 272 27.90 -5.87 -19.34
CA GLU A 272 28.90 -5.59 -18.33
C GLU A 272 28.78 -6.62 -17.20
N LEU A 273 29.35 -7.81 -17.42
CA LEU A 273 29.42 -8.88 -16.43
C LEU A 273 30.47 -8.55 -15.37
N VAL A 274 30.05 -8.43 -14.12
CA VAL A 274 30.92 -8.22 -12.96
C VAL A 274 31.51 -9.54 -12.49
N TYR A 275 30.69 -10.60 -12.41
CA TYR A 275 31.12 -11.94 -11.99
C TYR A 275 30.14 -13.02 -12.48
N GLY A 276 30.67 -14.17 -12.88
CA GLY A 276 29.87 -15.28 -13.40
C GLY A 276 28.90 -14.84 -14.51
N GLN A 277 27.68 -15.38 -14.47
CA GLN A 277 26.58 -15.00 -15.36
C GLN A 277 25.48 -14.19 -14.65
N ASP A 278 25.56 -14.07 -13.32
CA ASP A 278 24.47 -13.55 -12.49
C ASP A 278 24.73 -12.16 -11.91
N TYR A 279 26.00 -11.73 -11.87
CA TYR A 279 26.38 -10.37 -11.46
C TYR A 279 26.56 -9.48 -12.68
N LEU A 280 25.52 -8.70 -13.00
CA LEU A 280 25.52 -7.74 -14.11
C LEU A 280 25.48 -6.32 -13.55
N ALA A 281 26.35 -5.45 -14.06
CA ALA A 281 26.34 -4.04 -13.70
C ALA A 281 24.98 -3.41 -14.04
N GLY A 282 24.42 -2.65 -13.09
CA GLY A 282 23.11 -2.01 -13.27
C GLY A 282 21.92 -2.93 -12.99
N VAL A 283 22.14 -4.17 -12.57
CA VAL A 283 21.08 -5.17 -12.36
C VAL A 283 20.98 -5.54 -10.87
N PHE A 284 19.74 -5.77 -10.44
CA PHE A 284 19.43 -6.42 -9.17
C PHE A 284 19.09 -7.89 -9.44
N SER A 285 19.89 -8.80 -8.92
CA SER A 285 19.77 -10.25 -9.05
C SER A 285 19.44 -10.87 -7.68
N LEU A 286 19.02 -12.13 -7.65
CA LEU A 286 18.75 -12.85 -6.40
C LEU A 286 19.29 -14.27 -6.47
N THR A 287 20.03 -14.68 -5.45
CA THR A 287 20.36 -16.09 -5.20
C THR A 287 19.34 -16.70 -4.24
N VAL A 288 18.53 -17.64 -4.74
CA VAL A 288 17.46 -18.28 -3.96
C VAL A 288 17.79 -19.74 -3.71
N ALA A 289 17.77 -20.15 -2.44
CA ALA A 289 17.98 -21.52 -2.04
C ALA A 289 17.29 -21.79 -0.68
N SER A 290 17.02 -23.06 -0.36
CA SER A 290 16.48 -23.46 0.95
C SER A 290 17.48 -23.15 2.08
N GLY A 291 16.98 -23.01 3.32
CA GLY A 291 17.84 -22.80 4.48
C GLY A 291 18.86 -23.94 4.69
N GLY A 292 20.07 -23.59 5.13
CA GLY A 292 21.12 -24.55 5.48
C GLY A 292 21.89 -25.18 4.32
N VAL A 293 21.62 -24.80 3.06
CA VAL A 293 22.30 -25.39 1.87
C VAL A 293 23.62 -24.71 1.49
N GLY A 294 24.07 -23.72 2.28
CA GLY A 294 25.36 -23.05 2.07
C GLY A 294 25.32 -21.76 1.24
N LYS A 295 24.14 -21.17 1.01
CA LYS A 295 23.98 -19.90 0.27
C LYS A 295 24.92 -18.79 0.80
N SER A 296 24.97 -18.59 2.12
CA SER A 296 25.83 -17.59 2.73
C SER A 296 27.32 -17.84 2.46
N MET A 297 27.76 -19.11 2.47
CA MET A 297 29.14 -19.44 2.14
C MET A 297 29.44 -19.27 0.65
N LEU A 298 28.48 -19.54 -0.23
CA LEU A 298 28.61 -19.27 -1.66
C LEU A 298 28.84 -17.77 -1.91
N VAL A 299 27.97 -16.90 -1.39
CA VAL A 299 28.09 -15.46 -1.63
C VAL A 299 29.33 -14.84 -0.96
N ILE A 300 29.79 -15.39 0.18
CA ILE A 300 31.08 -15.02 0.79
C ILE A 300 32.23 -15.40 -0.16
N PHE A 301 32.21 -16.62 -0.73
CA PHE A 301 33.23 -17.04 -1.69
C PHE A 301 33.25 -16.16 -2.93
N GLU A 302 32.08 -15.87 -3.52
CA GLU A 302 31.96 -15.00 -4.69
C GLU A 302 32.50 -13.59 -4.40
N ALA A 303 32.19 -13.03 -3.22
CA ALA A 303 32.73 -11.76 -2.77
C ALA A 303 34.26 -11.78 -2.63
N CYS A 304 34.80 -12.81 -1.97
CA CYS A 304 36.24 -12.96 -1.77
C CYS A 304 36.99 -13.17 -3.09
N ASP A 305 36.46 -13.98 -4.00
CA ASP A 305 37.09 -14.22 -5.31
C ASP A 305 37.06 -12.96 -6.19
N MET A 306 35.95 -12.21 -6.19
CA MET A 306 35.88 -10.89 -6.84
C MET A 306 36.92 -9.92 -6.26
N ALA A 307 37.02 -9.83 -4.93
CA ALA A 307 38.00 -8.98 -4.25
C ALA A 307 39.44 -9.39 -4.58
N ASN A 308 39.72 -10.70 -4.62
CA ASN A 308 41.02 -11.25 -5.01
C ASN A 308 41.40 -10.91 -6.46
N GLN A 309 40.41 -10.74 -7.35
CA GLN A 309 40.59 -10.24 -8.72
C GLN A 309 40.74 -8.71 -8.81
N GLY A 310 40.73 -7.99 -7.69
CA GLY A 310 40.89 -6.54 -7.62
C GLY A 310 39.61 -5.74 -7.82
N LYS A 311 38.44 -6.36 -7.67
CA LYS A 311 37.14 -5.65 -7.72
C LYS A 311 36.74 -5.23 -6.31
N THR A 312 36.40 -3.97 -6.11
CA THR A 312 35.79 -3.52 -4.86
C THR A 312 34.41 -4.15 -4.68
N VAL A 313 34.19 -4.84 -3.56
CA VAL A 313 32.92 -5.50 -3.23
C VAL A 313 32.42 -5.00 -1.88
N LEU A 314 31.14 -4.65 -1.79
CA LEU A 314 30.46 -4.37 -0.54
C LEU A 314 29.64 -5.60 -0.14
N LEU A 315 30.09 -6.31 0.89
CA LEU A 315 29.46 -7.51 1.42
C LEU A 315 28.70 -7.20 2.71
N MET A 316 27.38 -7.34 2.66
CA MET A 316 26.48 -7.05 3.78
C MET A 316 25.92 -8.35 4.37
N MET A 317 26.53 -8.82 5.47
CA MET A 317 26.14 -10.02 6.19
C MET A 317 25.31 -9.66 7.42
N LEU A 318 23.98 -9.70 7.31
CA LEU A 318 23.05 -9.07 8.27
C LEU A 318 22.53 -10.02 9.37
N GLU A 319 23.03 -11.25 9.40
CA GLU A 319 22.75 -12.25 10.44
C GLU A 319 23.96 -12.55 11.34
N ASP A 320 25.17 -12.50 10.78
CA ASP A 320 26.40 -12.82 11.50
C ASP A 320 27.10 -11.56 12.04
N ASP A 321 27.74 -11.69 13.20
CA ASP A 321 28.58 -10.63 13.76
C ASP A 321 29.92 -10.49 13.02
N THR A 322 30.62 -9.39 13.27
CA THR A 322 31.92 -9.09 12.64
C THR A 322 32.97 -10.17 12.89
N SER A 323 32.95 -10.85 14.04
CA SER A 323 33.92 -11.90 14.35
C SER A 323 33.69 -13.13 13.49
N GLU A 324 32.42 -13.55 13.34
CA GLU A 324 32.05 -14.72 12.57
C GLU A 324 32.24 -14.51 11.06
N VAL A 325 31.85 -13.35 10.53
CA VAL A 325 32.10 -12.99 9.13
C VAL A 325 33.59 -13.05 8.80
N LYS A 326 34.46 -12.52 9.67
CA LYS A 326 35.92 -12.60 9.50
C LYS A 326 36.45 -14.04 9.52
N ARG A 327 35.92 -14.92 10.39
CA ARG A 327 36.30 -16.35 10.40
C ARG A 327 35.97 -17.02 9.09
N ARG A 328 34.77 -16.79 8.55
CA ARG A 328 34.31 -17.39 7.28
C ARG A 328 35.08 -16.88 6.09
N ILE A 329 35.38 -15.58 6.03
CA ILE A 329 36.27 -15.00 5.01
C ILE A 329 37.66 -15.65 5.07
N MET A 330 38.24 -15.76 6.27
CA MET A 330 39.57 -16.38 6.41
C MET A 330 39.55 -17.86 6.01
N ALA A 331 38.51 -18.60 6.41
CA ALA A 331 38.34 -19.99 6.01
C ALA A 331 38.20 -20.13 4.48
N CYS A 332 37.46 -19.22 3.84
CA CYS A 332 37.33 -19.14 2.39
C CYS A 332 38.70 -18.88 1.71
N ASN A 333 39.46 -17.91 2.22
CA ASN A 333 40.78 -17.59 1.69
C ASN A 333 41.74 -18.79 1.77
N ILE A 334 41.78 -19.48 2.91
CA ILE A 334 42.61 -20.69 3.10
C ILE A 334 42.16 -21.81 2.16
N HIS A 335 40.85 -22.09 2.11
CA HIS A 335 40.32 -23.23 1.36
C HIS A 335 40.51 -23.07 -0.14
N HIS A 336 40.33 -21.86 -0.66
CA HIS A 336 40.39 -21.55 -2.10
C HIS A 336 41.73 -20.97 -2.55
N GLY A 337 42.69 -20.75 -1.65
CA GLY A 337 44.00 -20.19 -1.97
C GLY A 337 43.93 -18.73 -2.45
N LEU A 338 43.02 -17.93 -1.87
CA LEU A 338 42.88 -16.50 -2.20
C LEU A 338 43.92 -15.68 -1.44
N ASP A 339 44.38 -14.59 -2.05
CA ASP A 339 45.35 -13.67 -1.46
C ASP A 339 44.68 -12.80 -0.38
N PRO A 340 45.00 -12.99 0.92
CA PRO A 340 44.32 -12.29 2.01
C PRO A 340 44.48 -10.77 1.95
N ASP A 341 45.61 -10.28 1.44
CA ASP A 341 45.89 -8.85 1.36
C ASP A 341 45.01 -8.21 0.27
N LYS A 342 44.92 -8.84 -0.91
CA LYS A 342 44.02 -8.39 -1.97
C LYS A 342 42.55 -8.44 -1.56
N VAL A 343 42.15 -9.50 -0.86
CA VAL A 343 40.78 -9.62 -0.34
C VAL A 343 40.53 -8.50 0.67
N GLY A 344 41.45 -8.26 1.61
CA GLY A 344 41.32 -7.20 2.62
C GLY A 344 41.28 -5.78 2.05
N ASP A 345 42.02 -5.52 0.98
CA ASP A 345 42.07 -4.20 0.32
C ASP A 345 40.79 -3.87 -0.48
N ASN A 346 40.09 -4.90 -0.98
CA ASN A 346 38.97 -4.73 -1.91
C ASN A 346 37.60 -5.14 -1.32
N LEU A 347 37.56 -5.86 -0.20
CA LEU A 347 36.32 -6.33 0.43
C LEU A 347 35.90 -5.43 1.60
N ILE A 348 34.80 -4.72 1.42
CA ILE A 348 34.19 -3.86 2.43
C ILE A 348 33.02 -4.62 3.04
N ILE A 349 32.92 -4.65 4.38
CA ILE A 349 31.89 -5.41 5.08
C ILE A 349 30.94 -4.52 5.88
N LEU A 350 29.66 -4.91 5.88
CA LEU A 350 28.66 -4.48 6.87
C LEU A 350 28.11 -5.73 7.54
N THR A 351 28.03 -5.74 8.87
CA THR A 351 27.63 -6.92 9.65
C THR A 351 26.36 -6.67 10.46
N ALA A 352 25.84 -7.68 11.14
CA ALA A 352 24.58 -7.63 11.91
C ALA A 352 24.54 -6.57 13.03
N GLU A 353 25.68 -5.96 13.37
CA GLU A 353 25.77 -4.87 14.35
C GLU A 353 25.19 -3.55 13.82
N ALA A 354 25.06 -3.39 12.50
CA ALA A 354 24.44 -2.24 11.86
C ALA A 354 23.00 -2.54 11.44
N LYS A 355 22.09 -1.57 11.63
CA LYS A 355 20.72 -1.62 11.08
C LYS A 355 20.67 -0.81 9.79
N LEU A 356 20.21 -1.43 8.70
CA LEU A 356 19.87 -0.77 7.45
C LEU A 356 18.50 -1.26 6.98
N THR A 357 17.54 -0.36 6.90
CA THR A 357 16.16 -0.66 6.48
C THR A 357 15.86 0.08 5.18
N ILE A 358 15.99 -0.58 4.03
CA ILE A 358 15.75 0.02 2.72
C ILE A 358 14.28 0.39 2.53
N ALA A 359 13.36 -0.42 3.06
CA ALA A 359 11.93 -0.17 2.93
C ALA A 359 11.15 -0.53 4.20
N GLY A 360 10.22 0.33 4.59
CA GLY A 360 9.30 0.12 5.72
C GLY A 360 7.89 0.65 5.42
N MET A 361 6.98 0.48 6.37
CA MET A 361 5.58 0.90 6.21
C MET A 361 5.31 2.19 6.99
N GLU A 362 4.88 3.23 6.29
CA GLU A 362 4.27 4.41 6.92
C GLU A 362 2.76 4.35 6.74
N HIS A 363 2.06 4.15 7.86
CA HIS A 363 0.62 3.88 7.91
C HIS A 363 0.21 2.64 7.08
N THR A 364 -0.08 2.84 5.80
CA THR A 364 -0.54 1.80 4.86
C THR A 364 0.20 1.85 3.53
N LYS A 365 1.24 2.69 3.43
CA LYS A 365 2.01 2.88 2.20
C LYS A 365 3.45 2.41 2.40
N PRO A 366 4.01 1.66 1.43
CA PRO A 366 5.43 1.40 1.40
C PRO A 366 6.21 2.70 1.23
N VAL A 367 7.25 2.87 2.04
CA VAL A 367 8.19 4.00 1.96
C VAL A 367 9.63 3.50 1.95
N ALA A 368 10.51 4.25 1.30
CA ALA A 368 11.96 4.03 1.40
C ALA A 368 12.48 4.76 2.64
N LEU A 369 13.25 4.07 3.47
CA LEU A 369 13.79 4.66 4.71
C LEU A 369 15.29 4.96 4.56
N ASP A 370 16.13 3.92 4.49
CA ASP A 370 17.59 4.05 4.45
C ASP A 370 18.19 3.87 3.03
N ALA A 371 17.37 3.94 1.99
CA ALA A 371 17.84 3.78 0.61
C ALA A 371 18.96 4.79 0.26
N ASP A 372 18.86 6.02 0.74
CA ASP A 372 19.87 7.07 0.50
C ASP A 372 21.19 6.82 1.23
N LEU A 373 21.17 6.12 2.37
CA LEU A 373 22.41 5.70 3.04
C LEU A 373 23.18 4.70 2.18
N LEU A 374 22.49 3.70 1.61
CA LEU A 374 23.11 2.75 0.68
C LEU A 374 23.63 3.45 -0.58
N ARG A 375 22.88 4.42 -1.13
CA ARG A 375 23.36 5.25 -2.26
C ARG A 375 24.63 6.03 -1.91
N ALA A 376 24.69 6.61 -0.70
CA ALA A 376 25.85 7.34 -0.24
C ALA A 376 27.08 6.41 -0.11
N SER A 377 26.91 5.23 0.50
CA SER A 377 27.99 4.23 0.60
C SER A 377 28.47 3.73 -0.76
N ILE A 378 27.56 3.45 -1.71
CA ILE A 378 27.94 3.04 -3.06
C ILE A 378 28.67 4.18 -3.79
N LYS A 379 28.26 5.43 -3.58
CA LYS A 379 28.97 6.59 -4.15
C LYS A 379 30.37 6.77 -3.57
N GLU A 380 30.53 6.55 -2.27
CA GLU A 380 31.81 6.67 -1.56
C GLU A 380 32.79 5.57 -1.96
N TYR A 381 32.36 4.32 -1.90
CA TYR A 381 33.24 3.17 -2.10
C TYR A 381 33.30 2.66 -3.55
N GLN A 382 32.36 3.09 -4.40
CA GLN A 382 32.28 2.72 -5.82
C GLN A 382 32.40 1.19 -6.07
N PRO A 383 31.66 0.34 -5.34
CA PRO A 383 31.80 -1.10 -5.49
C PRO A 383 31.33 -1.57 -6.87
N SER A 384 32.01 -2.57 -7.42
CA SER A 384 31.56 -3.28 -8.62
C SER A 384 30.35 -4.18 -8.32
N ALA A 385 30.29 -4.73 -7.10
CA ALA A 385 29.17 -5.52 -6.61
C ALA A 385 28.82 -5.18 -5.15
N VAL A 386 27.53 -5.17 -4.85
CA VAL A 386 26.96 -5.16 -3.50
C VAL A 386 26.23 -6.48 -3.30
N ILE A 387 26.58 -7.21 -2.25
CA ILE A 387 25.97 -8.49 -1.89
C ILE A 387 25.25 -8.33 -0.56
N ILE A 388 23.99 -8.74 -0.49
CA ILE A 388 23.16 -8.62 0.70
C ILE A 388 22.67 -10.01 1.11
N ASP A 389 23.12 -10.48 2.27
CA ASP A 389 22.64 -11.75 2.83
C ASP A 389 22.22 -11.61 4.30
N PRO A 390 20.95 -11.89 4.63
CA PRO A 390 19.80 -12.12 3.75
C PRO A 390 19.04 -10.82 3.42
N LEU A 391 18.32 -10.82 2.29
CA LEU A 391 17.47 -9.71 1.85
C LEU A 391 16.43 -9.29 2.91
N VAL A 392 15.81 -10.26 3.60
CA VAL A 392 14.74 -10.04 4.58
C VAL A 392 15.15 -9.11 5.74
N ARG A 393 16.46 -8.99 6.01
CA ARG A 393 17.00 -8.13 7.07
C ARG A 393 17.08 -6.66 6.66
N THR A 394 16.76 -6.34 5.41
CA THR A 394 16.80 -4.97 4.88
C THR A 394 15.43 -4.29 4.78
N HIS A 395 14.34 -4.94 5.20
CA HIS A 395 13.00 -4.34 5.11
C HIS A 395 12.07 -4.80 6.24
N GLU A 396 11.02 -4.01 6.47
CA GLU A 396 9.93 -4.33 7.41
C GLU A 396 8.66 -4.80 6.69
N MET A 397 8.79 -5.12 5.39
CA MET A 397 7.71 -5.58 4.52
C MET A 397 7.33 -7.05 4.73
N SER A 398 6.09 -7.40 4.39
CA SER A 398 5.61 -8.78 4.32
C SER A 398 6.15 -9.49 3.08
N GLU A 399 6.97 -10.52 3.23
CA GLU A 399 7.51 -11.32 2.10
C GLU A 399 6.44 -12.04 1.29
N ASN A 400 5.27 -12.28 1.88
CA ASN A 400 4.13 -12.90 1.20
C ASN A 400 3.27 -11.89 0.42
N ASP A 401 3.58 -10.59 0.49
CA ASP A 401 2.88 -9.53 -0.23
C ASP A 401 3.70 -9.10 -1.46
N ASN A 402 3.20 -9.48 -2.64
CA ASN A 402 3.86 -9.17 -3.91
C ASN A 402 4.01 -7.66 -4.18
N VAL A 403 3.07 -6.83 -3.71
CA VAL A 403 3.12 -5.37 -3.93
C VAL A 403 4.23 -4.77 -3.08
N GLN A 404 4.34 -5.19 -1.82
CA GLN A 404 5.38 -4.72 -0.92
C GLN A 404 6.77 -5.21 -1.36
N MET A 405 6.89 -6.48 -1.73
CA MET A 405 8.18 -7.02 -2.22
C MET A 405 8.60 -6.41 -3.55
N ASN A 406 7.64 -6.09 -4.44
CA ASN A 406 7.96 -5.33 -5.64
C ASN A 406 8.50 -3.93 -5.32
N PHE A 407 7.99 -3.26 -4.29
CA PHE A 407 8.55 -1.97 -3.84
C PHE A 407 10.00 -2.11 -3.35
N VAL A 408 10.30 -3.14 -2.54
CA VAL A 408 11.67 -3.46 -2.10
C VAL A 408 12.59 -3.67 -3.30
N ALA A 409 12.20 -4.56 -4.23
CA ALA A 409 12.97 -4.87 -5.43
C ALA A 409 13.19 -3.61 -6.30
N MET A 410 12.19 -2.73 -6.42
CA MET A 410 12.33 -1.47 -7.15
C MET A 410 13.36 -0.52 -6.53
N GLN A 411 13.51 -0.48 -5.20
CA GLN A 411 14.55 0.33 -4.55
C GLN A 411 15.94 -0.16 -4.94
N PHE A 412 16.22 -1.46 -4.78
CA PHE A 412 17.51 -2.05 -5.16
C PHE A 412 17.78 -1.93 -6.66
N ALA A 413 16.81 -2.25 -7.51
CA ALA A 413 16.95 -2.12 -8.97
C ALA A 413 17.19 -0.67 -9.41
N SER A 414 16.61 0.31 -8.69
CA SER A 414 16.89 1.74 -8.92
C SER A 414 18.33 2.11 -8.54
N ILE A 415 18.81 1.62 -7.40
CA ILE A 415 20.18 1.86 -6.92
C ILE A 415 21.20 1.24 -7.89
N ALA A 416 21.03 -0.04 -8.25
CA ALA A 416 21.90 -0.74 -9.19
C ALA A 416 22.05 0.06 -10.50
N ARG A 417 20.92 0.42 -11.12
CA ARG A 417 20.89 1.20 -12.38
C ARG A 417 21.51 2.59 -12.25
N GLN A 418 21.30 3.28 -11.13
CA GLN A 418 21.83 4.63 -10.94
C GLN A 418 23.37 4.64 -10.91
N PHE A 419 23.98 3.66 -10.25
CA PHE A 419 25.42 3.62 -10.04
C PHE A 419 26.16 2.64 -10.95
N ASN A 420 25.44 1.97 -11.86
CA ASN A 420 25.98 0.93 -12.74
C ASN A 420 26.79 -0.13 -11.96
N THR A 421 26.24 -0.56 -10.82
CA THR A 421 26.83 -1.57 -9.93
C THR A 421 25.91 -2.78 -9.87
N SER A 422 26.46 -3.98 -9.65
CA SER A 422 25.66 -5.20 -9.50
C SER A 422 25.14 -5.29 -8.06
N LEU A 423 23.85 -5.50 -7.86
CA LEU A 423 23.28 -5.82 -6.54
C LEU A 423 22.81 -7.27 -6.54
N MET A 424 23.25 -8.05 -5.55
CA MET A 424 22.89 -9.47 -5.35
C MET A 424 22.24 -9.68 -3.99
#